data_AF-A0A1V2AUN7-F1
#
_entry.id   AF-A0A1V2AUN7-F1
#
_cell.length_a   1.000
_cell.length_b   1.000
_cell.length_c   1.000
_cell.angle_alpha   90.00
_cell.angle_beta   90.00
_cell.angle_gamma   90.00
#
_symmetry.space_group_name_H-M   'P 1'
#
loop_
_entity.id
_entity.type
_entity.pdbx_description
1 polymer ?
#
loop_
_entity_poly.entity_id
_entity_poly.type
_entity_poly.pdbx_seq_one_letter_code
_entity_poly.pdbx_strand_id
1 'polypeptide(L)' 'EVRILTLELPENSFVFWTHQGYQYAFFPLDAGDNPPVYYYLEGETEFKKIESLSAFWEREMPDN' A
#
# COMPACT_ATOMS: atom_id res chain seq x y z
N GLU A 1 7.90 15.31 -25.32
CA GLU A 1 8.59 14.92 -24.07
C GLU A 1 7.63 14.04 -23.29
N VAL A 2 7.92 12.74 -23.13
CA VAL A 2 7.08 11.82 -22.35
C VAL A 2 7.60 11.86 -20.93
N ARG A 3 6.82 12.43 -20.00
CA ARG A 3 7.12 12.30 -18.57
C ARG A 3 6.56 10.96 -18.10
N ILE A 4 7.45 10.02 -17.81
CA ILE A 4 7.07 8.84 -17.02
C ILE A 4 6.85 9.37 -15.60
N LEU A 5 5.61 9.34 -15.14
CA LEU A 5 5.29 9.58 -13.74
C LEU A 5 5.66 8.29 -13.00
N THR A 6 6.85 8.26 -12.40
CA THR A 6 7.26 7.19 -11.51
C THR A 6 6.59 7.39 -10.16
N LEU A 7 5.84 6.38 -9.71
CA LEU A 7 5.30 6.36 -8.35
C LEU A 7 6.41 5.90 -7.41
N GLU A 8 6.88 6.80 -6.55
CA GLU A 8 7.97 6.53 -5.61
C GLU A 8 7.42 6.19 -4.23
N LEU A 9 7.98 5.16 -3.59
CA LEU A 9 7.64 4.81 -2.21
C LEU A 9 8.14 5.92 -1.27
N PRO A 10 7.30 6.47 -0.37
CA PRO A 10 7.76 7.46 0.61
C PRO A 10 8.85 6.88 1.53
N GLU A 11 9.88 7.66 1.86
CA GLU A 11 11.00 7.18 2.68
C GLU A 11 10.58 6.62 4.05
N ASN A 12 9.55 7.21 4.66
CA ASN A 12 9.07 6.80 5.98
C ASN A 12 8.04 5.66 5.92
N SER A 13 8.26 4.67 5.05
CA SER A 13 7.32 3.58 4.79
C SER A 13 7.89 2.22 5.19
N PHE A 14 7.04 1.37 5.77
CA PHE A 14 7.33 -0.05 5.95
C PHE A 14 6.45 -0.89 5.03
N VAL A 15 7.06 -1.58 4.06
CA VAL A 15 6.37 -2.54 3.19
C VAL A 15 6.23 -3.87 3.93
N PHE A 16 4.99 -4.27 4.21
CA PHE A 16 4.71 -5.47 5.02
C PHE A 16 4.08 -6.60 4.23
N TRP A 17 3.58 -6.33 3.02
CA TRP A 17 2.90 -7.32 2.20
C TRP A 17 3.19 -7.11 0.71
N THR A 18 3.29 -8.23 0.01
CA THR A 18 3.30 -8.29 -1.45
C THR A 18 2.42 -9.45 -1.91
N HIS A 19 1.71 -9.25 -3.01
CA HIS A 19 0.94 -10.31 -3.64
C HIS A 19 1.44 -10.52 -5.07
N GLN A 20 2.07 -11.68 -5.29
CA GLN A 20 2.54 -12.18 -6.60
C GLN A 20 3.36 -11.18 -7.44
N GLY A 21 4.03 -10.21 -6.80
CA GLY A 21 4.90 -9.24 -7.47
C GLY A 21 4.20 -8.05 -8.13
N TYR A 22 2.87 -8.05 -8.25
CA TYR A 22 2.10 -6.94 -8.84
C TYR A 22 1.42 -6.04 -7.80
N GLN A 23 1.41 -6.45 -6.53
CA GLN A 23 0.86 -5.65 -5.43
C GLN A 23 1.89 -5.50 -4.32
N TYR A 24 1.95 -4.30 -3.76
CA TYR A 24 2.80 -3.96 -2.61
C TYR A 24 1.99 -3.11 -1.65
N ALA A 25 1.92 -3.50 -0.38
CA ALA A 25 1.24 -2.73 0.66
C ALA A 25 2.22 -2.29 1.75
N PHE A 26 2.02 -1.07 2.24
CA PHE A 26 2.88 -0.42 3.21
C PHE A 26 2.07 0.46 4.17
N PHE A 27 2.70 0.87 5.27
CA PHE A 27 2.18 1.92 6.13
C PHE A 27 3.29 2.91 6.51
N PRO A 28 2.95 4.19 6.81
CA PRO A 28 3.92 5.15 7.30
C PRO A 28 4.33 4.85 8.74
N LEU A 29 5.62 4.96 9.05
CA LEU A 29 6.16 4.66 10.39
C LEU A 29 5.74 5.69 11.46
N ASP A 30 5.26 6.87 11.04
CA ASP A 30 4.83 7.98 11.91
C ASP A 30 3.30 8.14 12.02
N ALA A 31 2.52 7.18 11.52
CA ALA A 31 1.05 7.26 11.51
C ALA A 31 0.35 6.77 12.81
N GLY A 32 1.11 6.49 13.87
CA GLY A 32 0.59 6.05 15.18
C GLY A 32 0.28 4.55 15.26
N ASP A 33 -0.42 4.14 16.33
CA ASP A 33 -0.60 2.72 16.70
C ASP A 33 -1.52 1.94 15.74
N ASN A 34 -2.43 2.62 15.04
CA ASN A 34 -3.34 2.02 14.06
C ASN A 34 -3.19 2.75 12.72
N PRO A 35 -2.08 2.51 11.99
CA PRO A 35 -1.79 3.27 10.79
C PRO A 35 -2.70 2.84 9.63
N PRO A 36 -3.02 3.75 8.69
CA PRO A 36 -3.65 3.38 7.44
C PRO A 36 -2.68 2.55 6.60
N VAL A 37 -3.25 1.66 5.77
CA VAL A 37 -2.50 0.90 4.78
C VAL A 37 -2.62 1.57 3.43
N TYR A 38 -1.49 1.75 2.76
CA TYR A 38 -1.42 2.15 1.37
C TYR A 38 -0.98 0.96 0.53
N TYR A 39 -1.47 0.87 -0.70
CA TYR A 39 -1.00 -0.15 -1.63
C TYR A 39 -0.91 0.37 -3.05
N TYR A 40 0.06 -0.21 -3.77
CA TYR A 40 0.24 -0.06 -5.21
C TYR A 40 -0.22 -1.35 -5.90
N LEU A 41 -0.80 -1.19 -7.10
CA LEU A 41 -1.03 -2.27 -8.07
C LEU A 41 -0.31 -1.90 -9.36
N GLU A 42 0.28 -2.90 -10.02
CA GLU A 42 0.99 -2.71 -11.27
C GLU A 42 0.15 -1.93 -12.30
N GLY A 43 0.72 -0.85 -12.84
CA GLY A 43 0.07 0.01 -13.83
C GLY A 43 -0.73 1.19 -13.26
N GLU A 44 -0.89 1.26 -11.94
CA GLU A 44 -1.51 2.42 -11.29
C GLU A 44 -0.53 3.59 -11.15
N THR A 45 -1.04 4.82 -11.18
CA THR A 45 -0.24 6.04 -11.00
C THR A 45 -0.35 6.63 -9.60
N GLU A 46 -1.11 5.99 -8.71
CA GLU A 46 -1.37 6.46 -7.35
C GLU A 46 -1.47 5.30 -6.36
N PHE A 47 -1.15 5.58 -5.10
CA PHE A 47 -1.41 4.65 -4.01
C PHE A 47 -2.88 4.71 -3.61
N LYS A 48 -3.47 3.54 -3.41
CA LYS A 48 -4.81 3.40 -2.84
C LYS A 48 -4.71 3.24 -1.33
N LYS A 49 -5.64 3.82 -0.58
CA LYS A 49 -5.66 3.81 0.89
C LYS A 49 -6.73 2.86 1.43
N ILE A 50 -6.41 2.17 2.51
CA ILE A 50 -7.32 1.43 3.39
C ILE A 50 -7.12 1.93 4.81
N GLU A 51 -8.20 2.06 5.58
CA GLU A 51 -8.19 2.78 6.86
C GLU A 51 -7.36 2.13 7.97
N SER A 52 -7.12 0.81 7.90
CA SER A 52 -6.34 0.09 8.92
C SER A 52 -5.80 -1.24 8.39
N LEU A 53 -4.88 -1.84 9.15
CA LEU A 53 -4.40 -3.21 8.90
C LEU A 53 -5.55 -4.24 8.95
N SER A 54 -6.48 -4.13 9.90
CA SER A 54 -7.62 -5.05 9.97
C SER A 54 -8.50 -4.97 8.73
N ALA A 55 -8.85 -3.76 8.27
CA ALA A 55 -9.63 -3.56 7.06
C ALA A 55 -8.89 -4.05 5.80
N PHE A 56 -7.55 -3.97 5.79
CA PHE A 56 -6.75 -4.54 4.72
C PHE A 56 -6.89 -6.08 4.68
N TRP A 57 -6.81 -6.75 5.82
CA TRP A 57 -6.96 -8.20 5.89
C TRP A 57 -8.36 -8.69 5.58
N GLU A 58 -9.40 -7.99 6.05
CA GLU A 58 -10.79 -8.29 5.67
C GLU A 58 -10.99 -8.23 4.14
N ARG A 59 -10.26 -7.35 3.44
CA ARG A 59 -10.31 -7.28 1.98
C ARG A 59 -9.53 -8.42 1.30
N GLU A 60 -8.29 -8.66 1.74
CA GLU A 60 -7.41 -9.63 1.10
C GLU A 60 -7.76 -11.09 1.45
N MET A 61 -8.38 -11.29 2.62
CA MET A 61 -8.74 -12.58 3.20
C MET A 61 -10.17 -12.51 3.76
N PRO A 62 -11.20 -12.34 2.91
CA PRO A 62 -12.59 -12.15 3.35
C PRO A 62 -13.20 -13.36 4.05
N ASP A 63 -12.58 -14.54 3.93
CA ASP A 63 -13.06 -15.79 4.52
C ASP A 63 -12.44 -16.10 5.90
N ASN A 64 -11.66 -15.18 6.47
CA ASN A 64 -10.92 -15.35 7.73
C ASN A 64 -11.62 -14.68 8.92
#